data_AF-A0A1Y1MKT8-F1
#
_entry.id   AF-A0A1Y1MKT8-F1
#
_cell.length_a   1.000
_cell.length_b   1.000
_cell.length_c   1.000
_cell.angle_alpha   90.00
_cell.angle_beta   90.00
_cell.angle_gamma   90.00
#
_symmetry.space_group_name_H-M   'P 1'
#
loop_
_entity.id
_entity.type
_entity.pdbx_description
1 polymer ?
#
loop_
_entity_poly.entity_id
_entity_poly.type
_entity_poly.pdbx_seq_one_letter_code
_entity_poly.pdbx_strand_id
1 'polypeptide(L)'
;RSVLLDEFRLSNKSNKRYELKDIYNHLVEFSGDQHGSRFIQQKLESANSDEKDQVFREIEPNAIQLMKDVFGNYVVQKFFEHGNQVQKKVLAEKMKGKVFDLSVQVYACRVVQKALEHVLVEQQAELTLELEPDILRVIRDQNGNHVVQKIIELVPRQCID
;
A
#
# COMPACT_ATOMS: atom_id res chain seq x y z
N ARG A 1 -15.03 16.30 -2.06
CA ARG A 1 -14.24 16.46 -0.82
C ARG A 1 -15.21 16.77 0.31
N SER A 2 -15.07 16.12 1.46
CA SER A 2 -15.95 16.26 2.62
C SER A 2 -15.59 17.48 3.47
N VAL A 3 -16.59 18.00 4.18
CA VAL A 3 -16.42 19.10 5.14
C VAL A 3 -15.37 18.75 6.19
N LEU A 4 -15.33 17.49 6.64
CA LEU A 4 -14.37 17.01 7.63
C LEU A 4 -12.92 17.13 7.13
N LEU A 5 -12.64 16.76 5.88
CA LEU A 5 -11.29 16.88 5.32
C LEU A 5 -10.88 18.35 5.17
N ASP A 6 -11.81 19.24 4.80
CA ASP A 6 -11.53 20.67 4.73
C ASP A 6 -11.25 21.27 6.12
N GLU A 7 -12.02 20.90 7.13
CA GLU A 7 -11.78 21.28 8.53
C GLU A 7 -10.43 20.77 9.05
N PHE A 8 -10.09 19.51 8.75
CA PHE A 8 -8.80 18.93 9.09
C PHE A 8 -7.63 19.71 8.46
N ARG A 9 -7.74 20.10 7.19
CA ARG A 9 -6.68 20.87 6.52
C ARG A 9 -6.51 22.27 7.12
N LEU A 10 -7.60 22.88 7.58
CA LEU A 10 -7.58 24.17 8.26
C LEU A 10 -7.13 24.06 9.72
N SER A 11 -7.11 22.85 10.29
CA SER A 11 -6.82 22.65 11.70
C SER A 11 -5.39 22.98 12.09
N ASN A 12 -4.46 23.12 11.15
CA ASN A 12 -3.13 23.68 11.42
C ASN A 12 -3.18 25.09 12.06
N LYS A 13 -4.31 25.79 11.97
CA LYS A 13 -4.57 27.09 12.63
C LYS A 13 -5.32 26.96 13.97
N SER A 14 -5.70 25.74 14.36
CA SER A 14 -6.44 25.43 15.58
C SER A 14 -5.61 24.52 16.48
N ASN A 15 -5.74 24.60 17.80
CA ASN A 15 -5.08 23.66 18.72
C ASN A 15 -5.75 22.27 18.76
N LYS A 16 -6.61 21.92 17.80
CA LYS A 16 -7.29 20.63 17.74
C LYS A 16 -6.31 19.54 17.31
N ARG A 17 -6.16 18.51 18.14
CA ARG A 17 -5.39 17.30 17.83
C ARG A 17 -6.34 16.22 17.31
N TYR A 18 -6.11 15.77 16.08
CA TYR A 18 -6.87 14.69 15.47
C TYR A 18 -6.28 13.32 15.81
N GLU A 19 -7.15 12.35 16.02
CA GLU A 19 -6.88 10.92 16.15
C GLU A 19 -7.54 10.14 15.00
N LEU A 20 -7.14 8.88 14.79
CA LEU A 20 -7.69 8.06 13.70
C LEU A 20 -9.22 7.93 13.78
N LYS A 21 -9.75 7.77 14.99
CA LYS A 21 -11.19 7.67 15.25
C LYS A 21 -11.99 8.90 14.82
N ASP A 22 -11.35 10.06 14.76
CA ASP A 22 -12.02 11.31 14.37
C ASP A 22 -12.26 11.38 12.85
N ILE A 23 -11.63 10.48 12.08
CA ILE A 23 -11.72 10.42 10.62
C ILE A 23 -12.22 9.07 10.09
N TYR A 24 -12.73 8.20 10.96
CA TYR A 24 -13.41 6.98 10.53
C TYR A 24 -14.59 7.30 9.62
N ASN A 25 -14.85 6.38 8.69
CA ASN A 25 -15.72 6.51 7.52
C ASN A 25 -15.22 7.48 6.43
N HIS A 26 -14.08 8.14 6.63
CA HIS A 26 -13.46 9.05 5.66
C HIS A 26 -12.03 8.62 5.28
N LEU A 27 -11.57 7.44 5.72
CA LEU A 27 -10.16 7.05 5.57
C LEU A 27 -9.71 6.90 4.12
N VAL A 28 -10.57 6.45 3.22
CA VAL A 28 -10.25 6.37 1.78
C VAL A 28 -10.04 7.78 1.19
N GLU A 29 -10.90 8.72 1.55
CA GLU A 29 -10.79 10.11 1.11
C GLU A 29 -9.52 10.76 1.66
N PHE A 30 -9.25 10.59 2.95
CA PHE A 30 -8.04 11.11 3.60
C PHE A 30 -6.78 10.48 3.00
N SER A 31 -6.80 9.19 2.67
CA SER A 31 -5.68 8.50 2.03
C SER A 31 -5.34 9.08 0.66
N GLY A 32 -6.34 9.58 -0.08
CA GLY A 32 -6.16 10.27 -1.36
C GLY A 32 -5.82 11.77 -1.24
N ASP A 33 -5.67 12.31 -0.03
CA ASP A 33 -5.24 13.70 0.21
C ASP A 33 -3.81 13.75 0.73
N GLN A 34 -3.05 14.77 0.31
CA GLN A 34 -1.65 14.94 0.72
C GLN A 34 -1.47 15.01 2.24
N HIS A 35 -2.30 15.79 2.95
CA HIS A 35 -2.20 15.96 4.40
C HIS A 35 -2.86 14.81 5.13
N GLY A 36 -4.03 14.36 4.64
CA GLY A 36 -4.75 13.22 5.20
C GLY A 36 -3.91 11.94 5.17
N SER A 37 -3.27 11.65 4.04
CA SER A 37 -2.39 10.48 3.88
C SER A 37 -1.20 10.52 4.83
N ARG A 38 -0.54 11.69 4.94
CA ARG A 38 0.58 11.87 5.87
C ARG A 38 0.17 11.68 7.32
N PHE A 39 -1.01 12.16 7.69
CA PHE A 39 -1.57 11.95 9.02
C PHE A 39 -1.83 10.47 9.31
N ILE A 40 -2.48 9.75 8.38
CA ILE A 40 -2.75 8.31 8.53
C ILE A 40 -1.43 7.54 8.66
N GLN A 41 -0.44 7.83 7.81
CA GLN A 41 0.88 7.18 7.87
C GLN A 41 1.53 7.31 9.26
N GLN A 42 1.55 8.53 9.81
CA GLN A 42 2.14 8.79 11.13
C GLN A 42 1.40 8.07 12.25
N LYS A 43 0.06 8.07 12.21
CA LYS A 43 -0.75 7.39 13.23
C LYS A 43 -0.61 5.87 13.16
N LEU A 44 -0.47 5.28 11.97
CA LEU A 44 -0.32 3.82 11.82
C LEU A 44 0.97 3.26 12.45
N GLU A 45 2.02 4.07 12.63
CA GLU A 45 3.28 3.64 13.25
C GLU A 45 3.12 3.32 14.74
N SER A 46 2.25 4.02 15.45
CA SER A 46 1.99 3.85 16.89
C SER A 46 0.59 3.35 17.23
N ALA A 47 -0.28 3.16 16.22
CA ALA A 47 -1.63 2.63 16.41
C ALA A 47 -1.61 1.21 16.96
N ASN A 48 -2.59 0.93 17.82
CA ASN A 48 -2.83 -0.42 18.32
C ASN A 48 -3.52 -1.31 17.27
N SER A 49 -3.72 -2.60 17.57
CA SER A 49 -4.32 -3.57 16.65
C SER A 49 -5.75 -3.19 16.24
N ASP A 50 -6.59 -2.75 17.17
CA ASP A 50 -8.00 -2.42 16.90
C ASP A 50 -8.11 -1.21 15.97
N GLU A 51 -7.27 -0.19 16.19
CA GLU A 51 -7.20 0.98 15.32
C GLU A 51 -6.75 0.61 13.91
N LYS A 52 -5.71 -0.24 13.79
CA LYS A 52 -5.24 -0.73 12.49
C LYS A 52 -6.30 -1.56 11.78
N ASP A 53 -7.02 -2.42 12.50
CA ASP A 53 -8.10 -3.24 11.93
C ASP A 53 -9.27 -2.39 11.43
N GLN A 54 -9.64 -1.35 12.19
CA GLN A 54 -10.67 -0.41 11.74
C GLN A 54 -10.21 0.36 10.49
N VAL A 55 -8.97 0.85 10.48
CA VAL A 55 -8.44 1.56 9.31
C VAL A 55 -8.38 0.64 8.09
N PHE A 56 -7.90 -0.58 8.29
CA PHE A 56 -7.78 -1.59 7.24
C PHE A 56 -9.14 -1.90 6.61
N ARG A 57 -10.16 -2.11 7.43
CA ARG A 57 -11.53 -2.43 6.97
C ARG A 57 -12.09 -1.37 6.03
N GLU A 58 -11.78 -0.10 6.26
CA GLU A 58 -12.26 0.99 5.41
C GLU A 58 -11.47 1.12 4.10
N ILE A 59 -10.16 0.89 4.13
CA ILE A 59 -9.32 1.08 2.93
C ILE A 59 -9.27 -0.16 2.03
N GLU A 60 -9.46 -1.36 2.58
CA GLU A 60 -9.32 -2.64 1.88
C GLU A 60 -10.15 -2.72 0.60
N PRO A 61 -11.43 -2.28 0.57
CA PRO A 61 -12.25 -2.35 -0.66
C PRO A 61 -11.66 -1.50 -1.80
N ASN A 62 -10.95 -0.42 -1.46
CA ASN A 62 -10.36 0.53 -2.39
C ASN A 62 -8.84 0.38 -2.54
N ALA A 63 -8.25 -0.70 -2.01
CA ALA A 63 -6.80 -0.85 -1.92
C ALA A 63 -6.11 -0.70 -3.28
N ILE A 64 -6.63 -1.31 -4.35
CA ILE A 64 -6.03 -1.20 -5.70
C ILE A 64 -6.04 0.24 -6.24
N GLN A 65 -7.13 0.98 -5.99
CA GLN A 65 -7.19 2.40 -6.34
C GLN A 65 -6.13 3.17 -5.55
N LEU A 66 -6.05 2.95 -4.24
CA LEU A 66 -5.09 3.64 -3.37
C LEU A 66 -3.64 3.29 -3.74
N MET A 67 -3.33 2.04 -4.12
CA MET A 67 -1.99 1.65 -4.58
C MET A 67 -1.52 2.47 -5.78
N LYS A 68 -2.44 2.84 -6.68
CA LYS A 68 -2.17 3.63 -7.89
C LYS A 68 -2.26 5.14 -7.65
N ASP A 69 -2.69 5.58 -6.47
CA ASP A 69 -2.86 6.99 -6.13
C ASP A 69 -1.53 7.62 -5.66
N VAL A 70 -1.30 8.89 -6.01
CA VAL A 70 -0.08 9.64 -5.68
C VAL A 70 0.16 9.79 -4.17
N PHE A 71 -0.89 9.76 -3.36
CA PHE A 71 -0.83 9.84 -1.89
C PHE A 71 -1.27 8.55 -1.21
N GLY A 72 -2.27 7.86 -1.74
CA GLY A 72 -2.83 6.64 -1.18
C GLY A 72 -1.83 5.48 -1.12
N ASN A 73 -0.87 5.43 -2.06
CA ASN A 73 0.10 4.35 -2.14
C ASN A 73 0.92 4.21 -0.85
N TYR A 74 1.17 5.33 -0.15
CA TYR A 74 1.92 5.33 1.10
C TYR A 74 1.14 4.72 2.26
N VAL A 75 -0.19 4.88 2.30
CA VAL A 75 -1.03 4.25 3.33
C VAL A 75 -1.01 2.74 3.17
N VAL A 76 -1.12 2.25 1.93
CA VAL A 76 -1.05 0.80 1.64
C VAL A 76 0.33 0.23 1.99
N GLN A 77 1.42 0.95 1.65
CA GLN A 77 2.77 0.57 2.08
C GLN A 77 2.89 0.45 3.59
N LYS A 78 2.29 1.37 4.36
CA LYS A 78 2.29 1.30 5.83
C LYS A 78 1.60 0.06 6.39
N PHE A 79 0.60 -0.48 5.70
CA PHE A 79 0.02 -1.76 6.09
C PHE A 79 0.92 -2.96 5.80
N PHE A 80 1.74 -2.91 4.76
CA PHE A 80 2.79 -3.91 4.57
C PHE A 80 3.87 -3.81 5.65
N GLU A 81 4.23 -2.61 6.10
CA GLU A 81 5.24 -2.41 7.16
C GLU A 81 4.71 -2.83 8.54
N HIS A 82 3.54 -2.33 8.93
CA HIS A 82 3.05 -2.36 10.32
C HIS A 82 1.75 -3.14 10.54
N GLY A 83 1.13 -3.62 9.47
CA GLY A 83 -0.05 -4.49 9.55
C GLY A 83 0.32 -5.90 9.99
N ASN A 84 -0.68 -6.64 10.46
CA ASN A 84 -0.51 -8.05 10.80
C ASN A 84 -0.44 -8.92 9.53
N GLN A 85 -0.01 -10.17 9.67
CA GLN A 85 0.16 -11.07 8.51
C GLN A 85 -1.14 -11.35 7.74
N VAL A 86 -2.30 -11.30 8.41
CA VAL A 86 -3.61 -11.47 7.77
C VAL A 86 -3.90 -10.28 6.84
N GLN A 87 -3.69 -9.05 7.32
CA GLN A 87 -3.85 -7.83 6.53
C GLN A 87 -2.90 -7.82 5.32
N LYS A 88 -1.62 -8.17 5.52
CA LYS A 88 -0.64 -8.27 4.42
C LYS A 88 -1.05 -9.30 3.37
N LYS A 89 -1.52 -10.48 3.82
CA LYS A 89 -2.04 -11.52 2.94
C LYS A 89 -3.21 -11.00 2.10
N VAL A 90 -4.20 -10.37 2.73
CA VAL A 90 -5.38 -9.83 2.03
C VAL A 90 -4.99 -8.78 0.98
N LEU A 91 -4.02 -7.90 1.28
CA LEU A 91 -3.53 -6.94 0.30
C LEU A 91 -2.80 -7.61 -0.88
N ALA A 92 -1.96 -8.61 -0.60
CA ALA A 92 -1.28 -9.39 -1.65
C ALA A 92 -2.28 -10.14 -2.53
N GLU A 93 -3.32 -10.75 -1.96
CA GLU A 93 -4.39 -11.41 -2.73
C GLU A 93 -5.10 -10.45 -3.67
N LYS A 94 -5.32 -9.18 -3.28
CA LYS A 94 -5.92 -8.19 -4.19
C LYS A 94 -5.03 -7.85 -5.39
N MET A 95 -3.71 -7.95 -5.24
CA MET A 95 -2.76 -7.71 -6.31
C MET A 95 -2.80 -8.80 -7.38
N LYS A 96 -3.23 -10.02 -7.04
CA LYS A 96 -3.31 -11.14 -7.99
C LYS A 96 -4.14 -10.78 -9.23
N GLY A 97 -3.63 -11.21 -10.38
CA GLY A 97 -4.13 -10.89 -11.72
C GLY A 97 -3.88 -9.44 -12.17
N LYS A 98 -3.12 -8.64 -11.41
CA LYS A 98 -2.81 -7.23 -11.68
C LYS A 98 -1.36 -6.88 -11.40
N VAL A 99 -0.50 -7.84 -11.06
CA VAL A 99 0.88 -7.59 -10.62
C VAL A 99 1.69 -6.96 -11.74
N PHE A 100 1.49 -7.37 -13.00
CA PHE A 100 2.10 -6.70 -14.14
C PHE A 100 1.72 -5.21 -14.20
N ASP A 101 0.42 -4.91 -14.21
CA ASP A 101 -0.10 -3.54 -14.29
C ASP A 101 0.36 -2.65 -13.12
N LEU A 102 0.43 -3.23 -11.92
CA LEU A 102 0.91 -2.53 -10.74
C LEU A 102 2.42 -2.29 -10.81
N SER A 103 3.19 -3.25 -11.31
CA SER A 103 4.64 -3.16 -11.42
C SER A 103 5.11 -2.06 -12.37
N VAL A 104 4.38 -1.81 -13.46
CA VAL A 104 4.74 -0.78 -14.47
C VAL A 104 4.15 0.60 -14.16
N GLN A 105 3.34 0.73 -13.11
CA GLN A 105 2.72 2.01 -12.73
C GLN A 105 3.56 2.75 -11.68
N VAL A 106 3.71 4.07 -11.89
CA VAL A 106 4.67 4.94 -11.17
C VAL A 106 4.57 4.99 -9.64
N TYR A 107 3.39 4.72 -9.08
CA TYR A 107 3.14 4.70 -7.64
C TYR A 107 2.98 3.27 -7.13
N ALA A 108 2.24 2.43 -7.85
CA ALA A 108 1.93 1.07 -7.45
C ALA A 108 3.17 0.16 -7.48
N CYS A 109 4.16 0.43 -8.33
CA CYS A 109 5.42 -0.32 -8.34
C CYS A 109 6.12 -0.29 -6.98
N ARG A 110 5.97 0.81 -6.23
CA ARG A 110 6.51 0.97 -4.87
C ARG A 110 5.77 0.10 -3.88
N VAL A 111 4.45 -0.06 -4.05
CA VAL A 111 3.65 -0.95 -3.22
C VAL A 111 3.99 -2.41 -3.51
N VAL A 112 4.21 -2.80 -4.78
CA VAL A 112 4.64 -4.17 -5.12
C VAL A 112 6.00 -4.47 -4.47
N GLN A 113 6.97 -3.55 -4.58
CA GLN A 113 8.26 -3.69 -3.88
C GLN A 113 8.08 -3.85 -2.37
N LYS A 114 7.22 -3.03 -1.75
CA LYS A 114 6.95 -3.10 -0.32
C LYS A 114 6.24 -4.38 0.10
N ALA A 115 5.36 -4.92 -0.76
CA ALA A 115 4.74 -6.21 -0.54
C ALA A 115 5.82 -7.30 -0.48
N LEU A 116 6.70 -7.36 -1.48
CA LEU A 116 7.81 -8.33 -1.52
C LEU A 116 8.69 -8.27 -0.27
N GLU A 117 8.91 -7.10 0.32
CA GLU A 117 9.69 -6.93 1.57
C GLU A 117 9.05 -7.53 2.82
N HIS A 118 7.72 -7.72 2.85
CA HIS A 118 6.98 -7.94 4.09
C HIS A 118 5.97 -9.08 4.09
N VAL A 119 5.65 -9.63 2.92
CA VAL A 119 4.86 -10.85 2.78
C VAL A 119 5.75 -12.08 2.96
N LEU A 120 5.12 -13.24 3.19
CA LEU A 120 5.82 -14.51 3.32
C LEU A 120 6.33 -15.00 1.97
N VAL A 121 7.31 -15.90 2.00
CA VAL A 121 7.97 -16.45 0.80
C VAL A 121 6.97 -17.03 -0.21
N GLU A 122 5.94 -17.74 0.27
CA GLU A 122 4.88 -18.28 -0.60
C GLU A 122 4.20 -17.17 -1.42
N GLN A 123 3.88 -16.05 -0.79
CA GLN A 123 3.23 -14.91 -1.44
C GLN A 123 4.21 -14.16 -2.35
N GLN A 124 5.49 -14.08 -1.99
CA GLN A 124 6.53 -13.53 -2.86
C GLN A 124 6.63 -14.33 -4.17
N ALA A 125 6.64 -15.67 -4.07
CA ALA A 125 6.70 -16.56 -5.21
C ALA A 125 5.45 -16.41 -6.10
N GLU A 126 4.25 -16.38 -5.51
CA GLU A 126 3.00 -16.16 -6.27
C GLU A 126 3.00 -14.83 -7.04
N LEU A 127 3.38 -13.72 -6.38
CA LEU A 127 3.46 -12.41 -7.03
C LEU A 127 4.52 -12.38 -8.14
N THR A 128 5.62 -13.11 -7.95
CA THR A 128 6.73 -13.18 -8.92
C THR A 128 6.34 -13.98 -10.15
N LEU A 129 5.68 -15.13 -9.95
CA LEU A 129 5.24 -16.03 -11.02
C LEU A 129 4.30 -15.31 -12.00
N GLU A 130 3.45 -14.39 -11.51
CA GLU A 130 2.55 -13.63 -12.36
C GLU A 130 3.28 -12.72 -13.37
N LEU A 131 4.53 -12.32 -13.09
CA LEU A 131 5.33 -11.49 -13.98
C LEU A 131 6.10 -12.29 -15.03
N GLU A 132 6.23 -13.61 -14.87
CA GLU A 132 7.02 -14.48 -15.74
C GLU A 132 6.67 -14.32 -17.24
N PRO A 133 5.39 -14.31 -17.66
CA PRO A 133 5.04 -14.22 -19.09
C PRO A 133 5.51 -12.92 -19.77
N ASP A 134 5.65 -11.84 -18.99
CA ASP A 134 5.97 -10.50 -19.48
C ASP A 134 7.28 -9.95 -18.91
N ILE A 135 8.13 -10.80 -18.33
CA ILE A 135 9.27 -10.37 -17.51
C ILE A 135 10.23 -9.44 -18.26
N LEU A 136 10.46 -9.68 -19.56
CA LEU A 136 11.30 -8.81 -20.40
C LEU A 136 10.73 -7.40 -20.57
N ARG A 137 9.40 -7.26 -20.59
CA ARG A 137 8.73 -5.95 -20.64
C ARG A 137 8.88 -5.24 -19.31
N VAL A 138 8.70 -5.95 -18.21
CA VAL A 138 8.86 -5.40 -16.85
C VAL A 138 10.29 -4.92 -16.62
N ILE A 139 11.31 -5.69 -17.03
CA ILE A 139 12.73 -5.32 -16.94
C ILE A 139 13.04 -4.03 -17.71
N ARG A 140 12.42 -3.83 -18.87
CA ARG A 140 12.65 -2.65 -19.73
C ARG A 140 11.83 -1.43 -19.32
N ASP A 141 10.84 -1.60 -18.45
CA ASP A 141 9.99 -0.51 -18.00
C ASP A 141 10.69 0.35 -16.93
N GLN A 142 10.46 1.67 -16.98
CA GLN A 142 11.08 2.64 -16.06
C GLN A 142 10.71 2.43 -14.59
N ASN A 143 9.56 1.80 -14.30
CA ASN A 143 9.09 1.47 -12.96
C ASN A 143 9.32 -0.02 -12.66
N GLY A 144 8.96 -0.88 -13.60
CA GLY A 144 9.00 -2.34 -13.46
C GLY A 144 10.39 -2.89 -13.17
N ASN A 145 11.45 -2.29 -13.72
CA ASN A 145 12.82 -2.75 -13.49
C ASN A 145 13.20 -2.76 -11.99
N HIS A 146 12.63 -1.86 -11.19
CA HIS A 146 12.86 -1.82 -9.74
C HIS A 146 12.17 -2.97 -9.01
N VAL A 147 11.00 -3.41 -9.50
CA VAL A 147 10.31 -4.60 -8.97
C VAL A 147 11.14 -5.84 -9.24
N VAL A 148 11.68 -6.01 -10.44
CA VAL A 148 12.52 -7.17 -10.78
C VAL A 148 13.80 -7.20 -9.96
N GLN A 149 14.47 -6.04 -9.76
CA GLN A 149 15.63 -5.96 -8.87
C GLN A 149 15.26 -6.40 -7.44
N LYS A 150 14.10 -5.99 -6.94
CA LYS A 150 13.61 -6.38 -5.60
C LYS A 150 13.30 -7.89 -5.51
N ILE A 151 12.78 -8.48 -6.57
CA ILE A 151 12.56 -9.94 -6.66
C ILE A 151 13.90 -10.67 -6.54
N ILE A 152 14.91 -10.26 -7.31
CA ILE A 152 16.25 -10.87 -7.28
C ILE A 152 16.91 -10.72 -5.90
N GLU A 153 16.66 -9.61 -5.21
CA GLU A 153 17.22 -9.34 -3.88
C GLU A 153 16.60 -10.23 -2.79
N LEU A 154 15.28 -10.48 -2.84
CA LEU A 154 14.53 -11.03 -1.72
C LEU A 154 14.00 -12.45 -1.92
N VAL A 155 13.65 -12.82 -3.15
CA VAL A 155 12.97 -14.09 -3.40
C VAL A 155 14.01 -15.20 -3.47
N PRO A 156 13.84 -16.31 -2.71
CA PRO A 156 14.77 -17.43 -2.78
C PRO A 156 14.92 -17.95 -4.22
N ARG A 157 16.16 -18.23 -4.64
CA ARG A 157 16.48 -18.69 -6.01
C ARG A 157 15.63 -19.86 -6.48
N GLN A 158 15.35 -20.80 -5.56
CA GLN A 158 14.52 -21.98 -5.78
C GLN A 158 13.08 -21.65 -6.26
N CYS A 159 12.63 -20.42 -6.07
CA CYS A 159 11.31 -19.95 -6.48
C CYS A 159 11.33 -19.13 -7.79
N ILE A 160 12.49 -18.88 -8.40
CA ILE A 160 12.67 -18.00 -9.57
C ILE A 160 13.59 -18.58 -10.65
N ASP A 161 13.97 -19.85 -10.53
CA ASP A 161 14.79 -20.59 -11.51
C ASP A 161 13.96 -21.12 -12.69
#